data_AF-A0A7W6GKW5-F1
#
_entry.id   AF-A0A7W6GKW5-F1
#
_cell.length_a   1.000
_cell.length_b   1.000
_cell.length_c   1.000
_cell.angle_alpha   90.00
_cell.angle_beta   90.00
_cell.angle_gamma   90.00
#
_symmetry.space_group_name_H-M   'P 1'
#
loop_
_entity.id
_entity.type
_entity.pdbx_description
1 polymer ?
#
loop_
_entity_poly.entity_id
_entity_poly.type
_entity_poly.pdbx_seq_one_letter_code
_entity_poly.pdbx_strand_id
1 'polypeptide(L)'
;MANTIVPLSRSYTGHAGKFSTVELREPTYKEIYIDGLGEPQQWQPGPSGQAVLITLPDVINQYVDQLAVAPTSEDLGQLNARDSRALARAVIGFFQDGPTAT
;
A
#
# COMPACT_ATOMS: atom_id res chain seq x y z
N MET A 1 12.36 -12.27 -6.59
CA MET A 1 11.26 -11.86 -5.68
C MET A 1 10.08 -11.53 -6.57
N ALA A 2 8.88 -11.98 -6.22
CA ALA A 2 7.69 -11.80 -7.06
C ALA A 2 7.01 -10.48 -6.69
N ASN A 3 6.79 -9.60 -7.65
CA ASN A 3 6.04 -8.36 -7.42
C ASN A 3 4.57 -8.68 -7.10
N THR A 4 3.97 -7.92 -6.19
CA THR A 4 2.53 -7.94 -5.96
C THR A 4 1.84 -7.15 -7.06
N ILE A 5 0.99 -7.81 -7.83
CA ILE A 5 0.21 -7.18 -8.90
C ILE A 5 -1.17 -6.84 -8.36
N VAL A 6 -1.49 -5.55 -8.30
CA VAL A 6 -2.80 -5.03 -7.87
C VAL A 6 -3.64 -4.73 -9.12
N PRO A 7 -4.68 -5.54 -9.41
CA PRO A 7 -5.57 -5.26 -10.53
C PRO A 7 -6.47 -4.06 -10.22
N LEU A 8 -6.60 -3.16 -11.20
CA LEU A 8 -7.47 -2.00 -11.12
C LEU A 8 -8.83 -2.30 -11.74
N SER A 9 -9.87 -1.60 -11.26
CA SER A 9 -11.24 -1.76 -11.75
C SER A 9 -11.44 -1.26 -13.18
N ARG A 10 -10.52 -0.45 -13.70
CA ARG A 10 -10.52 0.10 -15.06
C ARG A 10 -9.10 0.40 -15.52
N SER A 11 -8.94 0.63 -16.82
CA SER A 11 -7.71 1.20 -17.37
C SER A 11 -7.63 2.70 -17.12
N TYR A 12 -6.44 3.16 -16.75
CA TYR A 12 -6.07 4.56 -16.58
C TYR A 12 -5.04 4.94 -17.65
N THR A 13 -4.81 6.23 -17.84
CA THR A 13 -3.80 6.73 -18.78
C THR A 13 -2.77 7.51 -17.96
N GLY A 14 -1.60 6.92 -17.78
CA GLY A 14 -0.46 7.57 -17.16
C GLY A 14 0.46 8.21 -18.20
N HIS A 15 1.54 8.81 -17.72
CA HIS A 15 2.54 9.45 -18.55
C HIS A 15 3.20 8.47 -19.53
N ALA A 16 3.47 7.23 -19.07
CA ALA A 16 4.09 6.18 -19.88
C ALA A 16 3.10 5.39 -20.75
N GLY A 17 1.79 5.62 -20.61
CA GLY A 17 0.75 4.92 -21.38
C GLY A 17 -0.41 4.42 -20.52
N LYS A 18 -1.21 3.52 -21.10
CA LYS A 18 -2.37 2.96 -20.40
C LYS A 18 -1.95 1.83 -19.46
N PHE A 19 -2.52 1.82 -18.26
CA PHE A 19 -2.30 0.77 -17.27
C PHE A 19 -3.63 0.31 -16.65
N SER A 20 -3.73 -0.97 -16.33
CA SER A 20 -4.85 -1.57 -15.59
C SER A 20 -4.40 -2.36 -14.37
N THR A 21 -3.11 -2.32 -14.06
CA THR A 21 -2.50 -2.97 -12.91
C THR A 21 -1.47 -2.02 -12.29
N VAL A 22 -1.25 -2.18 -10.99
CA VAL A 22 -0.12 -1.55 -10.28
C VAL A 22 0.77 -2.66 -9.75
N GLU A 23 2.05 -2.61 -10.09
CA GLU A 23 3.07 -3.52 -9.59
C GLU A 23 3.75 -2.90 -8.38
N LEU A 24 3.70 -3.61 -7.26
CA LEU A 24 4.38 -3.25 -6.03
C LEU A 24 5.48 -4.27 -5.73
N ARG A 25 6.69 -3.79 -5.45
CA ARG A 25 7.71 -4.64 -4.82
C ARG A 25 7.42 -4.77 -3.32
N GLU A 26 7.99 -5.80 -2.70
CA GLU A 26 7.94 -5.96 -1.26
C GLU A 26 8.76 -4.85 -0.56
N PRO A 27 8.29 -4.33 0.60
CA PRO A 27 9.09 -3.48 1.45
C PRO A 27 10.26 -4.27 2.03
N THR A 28 11.41 -3.62 2.24
CA THR A 28 12.57 -4.26 2.86
C THR A 28 12.79 -3.72 4.27
N TYR A 29 13.69 -4.37 5.01
CA TYR A 29 14.10 -3.93 6.34
C TYR A 29 14.56 -2.45 6.35
N LYS A 30 15.16 -1.99 5.24
CA LYS A 30 15.62 -0.61 5.13
C LYS A 30 14.46 0.38 5.24
N GLU A 31 13.40 0.21 4.46
CA GLU A 31 12.26 1.13 4.47
C GLU A 31 11.56 1.13 5.83
N ILE A 32 11.41 -0.05 6.43
CA ILE A 32 10.67 -0.22 7.67
C ILE A 32 11.44 0.37 8.86
N TYR A 33 12.72 0.03 9.03
CA TYR A 33 13.48 0.30 10.26
C TYR A 33 14.65 1.26 10.09
N ILE A 34 15.33 1.27 8.94
CA ILE A 34 16.49 2.17 8.73
C ILE A 34 16.02 3.57 8.35
N ASP A 35 15.08 3.66 7.41
CA ASP A 35 14.45 4.90 6.98
C ASP A 35 13.30 5.30 7.92
N GLY A 36 12.84 4.36 8.75
CA GLY A 36 11.93 4.62 9.86
C GLY A 36 10.49 4.93 9.45
N LEU A 37 10.04 4.44 8.29
CA LEU A 37 8.64 4.61 7.87
C LEU A 37 7.67 3.90 8.82
N GLY A 38 8.10 2.82 9.47
CA GLY A 38 7.27 2.04 10.38
C GLY A 38 6.14 1.30 9.67
N GLU A 39 5.13 0.85 10.42
CA GLU A 39 3.99 0.10 9.89
C GLU A 39 2.84 1.02 9.48
N PRO A 40 2.09 0.69 8.40
CA PRO A 40 0.96 1.51 7.93
C PRO A 40 -0.29 1.42 8.83
N GLN A 41 -0.28 0.54 9.84
CA GLN A 41 -1.36 0.40 10.82
C GLN A 41 -0.81 0.27 12.24
N GLN A 42 -1.47 0.92 13.20
CA GLN A 42 -1.08 0.89 14.60
C GLN A 42 -2.28 0.68 15.51
N TRP A 43 -2.16 -0.21 16.48
CA TRP A 43 -3.13 -0.33 17.57
C TRP A 43 -2.93 0.82 18.56
N GLN A 44 -4.00 1.56 18.81
CA GLN A 44 -4.03 2.62 19.81
C GLN A 44 -5.14 2.38 20.84
N PRO A 45 -4.94 2.82 22.10
CA PRO A 45 -6.00 2.78 23.10
C PRO A 45 -7.12 3.74 22.70
N GLY A 46 -8.33 3.22 22.55
CA GLY A 46 -9.52 4.02 22.28
C GLY A 46 -10.04 4.74 23.53
N PRO A 47 -10.93 5.74 23.37
CA PRO A 47 -11.45 6.56 24.46
C PRO A 47 -12.14 5.78 25.59
N SER A 48 -12.65 4.58 25.27
CA SER A 48 -13.39 3.70 26.19
C SER A 48 -12.60 2.45 26.59
N GLY A 49 -11.27 2.45 26.42
CA GLY A 49 -10.40 1.32 26.77
C GLY A 49 -10.36 0.18 25.73
N GLN A 50 -11.18 0.25 24.68
CA GLN A 50 -11.11 -0.67 23.55
C GLN A 50 -9.94 -0.33 22.62
N ALA A 51 -9.19 -1.34 22.16
CA ALA A 51 -8.13 -1.13 21.17
C ALA A 51 -8.73 -0.79 19.81
N VAL A 52 -8.27 0.29 19.19
CA VAL A 52 -8.66 0.70 17.83
C VAL A 52 -7.46 0.58 16.90
N LEU A 53 -7.67 0.00 15.72
CA LEU A 53 -6.65 -0.06 14.68
C LEU A 53 -6.72 1.22 13.85
N ILE A 54 -5.69 2.06 13.98
CA ILE A 54 -5.54 3.27 13.20
C ILE A 54 -4.75 2.95 11.94
N THR A 55 -5.26 3.35 10.78
CA THR A 55 -4.54 3.29 9.51
C THR A 55 -3.91 4.64 9.26
N LEU A 56 -2.61 4.67 8.93
CA LEU A 56 -1.83 5.88 8.74
C LEU A 56 -1.70 6.20 7.23
N PRO A 57 -2.51 7.12 6.67
CA PRO A 57 -2.56 7.35 5.22
C PRO A 57 -1.23 7.88 4.66
N ASP A 58 -0.52 8.72 5.41
CA ASP A 58 0.77 9.27 5.01
C ASP A 58 1.84 8.18 4.84
N VAL A 59 1.89 7.22 5.77
CA VAL A 59 2.81 6.07 5.70
C VAL A 59 2.49 5.20 4.50
N ILE A 60 1.21 4.95 4.21
CA ILE A 60 0.79 4.23 3.01
C ILE A 60 1.27 4.95 1.76
N ASN A 61 1.10 6.26 1.67
CA ASN A 61 1.54 7.04 0.52
C ASN A 61 3.06 6.98 0.33
N GLN A 62 3.83 7.04 1.42
CA GLN A 62 5.28 6.88 1.38
C GLN A 62 5.70 5.50 0.88
N TYR A 63 5.02 4.43 1.30
CA TYR A 63 5.26 3.10 0.76
C TYR A 63 4.85 2.99 -0.71
N VAL A 64 3.71 3.56 -1.13
CA VAL A 64 3.34 3.57 -2.55
C VAL A 64 4.43 4.23 -3.38
N ASP A 65 4.98 5.36 -2.93
CA ASP A 65 6.05 6.08 -3.64
C ASP A 65 7.33 5.23 -3.79
N GLN A 66 7.72 4.50 -2.74
CA GLN A 66 8.96 3.70 -2.76
C GLN A 66 8.80 2.29 -3.36
N LEU A 67 7.59 1.73 -3.32
CA LEU A 67 7.32 0.35 -3.71
C LEU A 67 6.70 0.22 -5.10
N ALA A 68 6.11 1.27 -5.66
CA ALA A 68 5.53 1.23 -6.99
C ALA A 68 6.62 1.06 -8.06
N VAL A 69 6.56 -0.07 -8.78
CA VAL A 69 7.45 -0.38 -9.90
C VAL A 69 6.86 0.17 -11.21
N ALA A 70 5.57 -0.05 -11.42
CA ALA A 70 4.82 0.48 -12.56
C ALA A 70 3.31 0.48 -12.25
N PRO A 71 2.57 1.54 -12.60
CA PRO A 71 3.02 2.88 -13.02
C PRO A 71 3.67 3.66 -11.86
N THR A 72 4.29 4.81 -12.15
CA THR A 72 4.93 5.64 -11.12
C THR A 72 3.91 6.30 -10.19
N SER A 73 4.35 6.74 -9.01
CA SER A 73 3.49 7.36 -8.00
C SER A 73 2.71 8.58 -8.51
N GLU A 74 3.29 9.37 -9.40
CA GLU A 74 2.65 10.51 -10.07
C GLU A 74 1.39 10.10 -10.85
N ASP A 75 1.43 8.94 -11.52
CA ASP A 75 0.32 8.42 -12.31
C ASP A 75 -0.80 7.82 -11.44
N LEU A 76 -0.56 7.59 -10.14
CA LEU A 76 -1.54 6.99 -9.23
C LEU A 76 -2.53 8.03 -8.67
N GLY A 77 -2.26 9.33 -8.81
CA GLY A 77 -3.14 10.40 -8.35
C GLY A 77 -4.51 10.44 -9.05
N GLN A 78 -4.66 9.80 -10.21
CA GLN A 78 -5.91 9.71 -10.96
C GLN A 78 -6.82 8.53 -10.56
N LEU A 79 -6.37 7.67 -9.65
CA LEU A 79 -7.13 6.50 -9.22
C LEU A 79 -8.47 6.91 -8.59
N ASN A 80 -9.53 6.17 -8.89
CA ASN A 80 -10.81 6.35 -8.21
C ASN A 80 -10.74 5.81 -6.77
N ALA A 81 -11.71 6.18 -5.94
CA ALA A 81 -11.74 5.76 -4.53
C ALA A 81 -11.71 4.23 -4.31
N ARG A 82 -12.26 3.43 -5.24
CA ARG A 82 -12.24 1.96 -5.14
C ARG A 82 -10.82 1.42 -5.34
N ASP A 83 -10.16 1.90 -6.38
CA ASP A 83 -8.82 1.48 -6.77
C ASP A 83 -7.77 2.01 -5.78
N SER A 84 -7.92 3.23 -5.29
CA SER A 84 -7.08 3.77 -4.20
C SER A 84 -7.16 2.90 -2.95
N ARG A 85 -8.34 2.40 -2.59
CA ARG A 85 -8.52 1.48 -1.46
C ARG A 85 -7.91 0.11 -1.72
N ALA A 86 -7.98 -0.40 -2.95
CA ALA A 86 -7.36 -1.67 -3.32
C ALA A 86 -5.83 -1.58 -3.21
N LEU A 87 -5.26 -0.48 -3.70
CA LEU A 87 -3.83 -0.20 -3.59
C LEU A 87 -3.37 -0.09 -2.12
N ALA A 88 -4.09 0.70 -1.31
CA ALA A 88 -3.79 0.83 0.12
C ALA A 88 -3.84 -0.52 0.85
N ARG A 89 -4.81 -1.37 0.52
CA ARG A 89 -4.91 -2.74 1.07
C ARG A 89 -3.74 -3.62 0.67
N ALA A 90 -3.27 -3.52 -0.57
CA ALA A 90 -2.11 -4.28 -1.02
C ALA A 90 -0.85 -3.90 -0.23
N VAL A 91 -0.64 -2.59 0.01
CA VAL A 91 0.47 -2.09 0.85
C VAL A 91 0.35 -2.62 2.28
N ILE A 92 -0.84 -2.48 2.90
CA ILE A 92 -1.09 -3.00 4.25
C ILE A 92 -0.86 -4.52 4.32
N GLY A 93 -1.22 -5.25 3.26
CA GLY A 93 -1.08 -6.70 3.17
C GLY A 93 0.36 -7.21 3.31
N PHE A 94 1.38 -6.39 3.03
CA PHE A 94 2.78 -6.76 3.28
C PHE A 94 3.13 -6.87 4.78
N PHE A 95 2.34 -6.23 5.64
CA PHE A 95 2.56 -6.18 7.10
C PHE A 95 1.58 -7.05 7.87
N GLN A 96 0.63 -7.67 7.18
CA GLN A 96 -0.30 -8.60 7.79
C GLN A 96 0.17 -10.02 7.48
N ASP A 97 0.46 -10.81 8.50
CA ASP A 97 0.53 -12.25 8.33
C ASP A 97 -0.79 -12.70 7.72
N GLY A 98 -0.74 -13.27 6.50
CA GLY A 98 -1.86 -14.02 5.97
C GLY A 98 -2.27 -15.08 7.00
N PRO A 99 -3.54 -15.53 7.04
CA PRO A 99 -3.93 -16.58 7.96
C PRO A 99 -2.95 -17.73 7.77
N THR A 100 -2.18 -18.02 8.81
CA THR A 100 -1.24 -19.13 8.84
C THR A 100 -2.11 -20.35 8.70
N ALA A 101 -2.22 -20.91 7.49
CA ALA A 101 -2.87 -22.18 7.26
C ALA A 101 -2.05 -23.21 8.05
N THR A 102 -2.53 -23.52 9.25
CA THR A 102 -2.04 -24.58 10.11
C THR A 102 -2.86 -25.82 9.85
#